data_AF-A0A8T3PZI8-F1
#
_entry.id   AF-A0A8T3PZI8-F1
#
_cell.length_a   1.000
_cell.length_b   1.000
_cell.length_c   1.000
_cell.angle_alpha   90.00
_cell.angle_beta   90.00
_cell.angle_gamma   90.00
#
_symmetry.space_group_name_H-M   'P 1'
#
loop_
_entity.id
_entity.type
_entity.pdbx_description
1 polymer ?
#
loop_
_entity_poly.entity_id
_entity_poly.type
_entity_poly.pdbx_seq_one_letter_code
_entity_poly.pdbx_strand_id
1 'polypeptide(L)'
;MQQVQPHEWRRYGFGGPPEPWDHGAQRDLDRLSTSYFVDILESRRIVLASGPDDAVRIRVEELFTTATRHKHEIEYTLRHWATPVERARVEDRLGSLMRIGLRLRDLRGSLLAAPEPAPGPEPLPAA
;
A
#
# COMPACT_ATOMS: atom_id res chain seq x y z
N MET A 1 30.96 0.58 -41.48
CA MET A 1 30.29 -0.46 -40.67
C MET A 1 30.39 -0.03 -39.22
N GLN A 2 29.28 0.42 -38.60
CA GLN A 2 29.28 0.83 -37.19
C GLN A 2 29.46 -0.43 -36.31
N GLN A 3 30.56 -0.48 -35.55
CA GLN A 3 30.77 -1.49 -34.53
C GLN A 3 29.69 -1.32 -33.45
N VAL A 4 28.76 -2.27 -33.41
CA VAL A 4 27.85 -2.45 -32.28
C VAL A 4 28.72 -2.86 -31.09
N GLN A 5 28.94 -1.94 -30.15
CA GLN A 5 29.62 -2.28 -28.91
C GLN A 5 28.83 -3.40 -28.21
N PRO A 6 29.46 -4.50 -27.79
CA PRO A 6 28.77 -5.52 -27.02
C PRO A 6 28.35 -4.89 -25.70
N HIS A 7 27.04 -4.78 -25.49
CA HIS A 7 26.46 -4.39 -24.22
C HIS A 7 26.92 -5.45 -23.21
N GLU A 8 27.97 -5.17 -22.43
CA GLU A 8 28.42 -6.07 -21.38
C GLU A 8 27.32 -6.15 -20.34
N TRP A 9 26.51 -7.20 -20.45
CA TRP A 9 25.49 -7.54 -19.48
C TRP A 9 26.19 -7.70 -18.14
N ARG A 10 26.01 -6.71 -17.25
CA ARG A 10 26.47 -6.77 -15.87
C ARG A 10 26.03 -8.11 -15.32
N ARG A 11 26.99 -8.94 -14.90
CA ARG A 11 26.77 -10.22 -14.21
C ARG A 11 25.53 -10.11 -13.36
N TYR A 12 24.45 -10.74 -13.79
CA TYR A 12 23.19 -10.62 -13.11
C TYR A 12 23.37 -11.18 -11.71
N GLY A 13 23.32 -10.29 -10.73
CA GLY A 13 23.19 -10.67 -9.33
C GLY A 13 21.93 -11.51 -9.13
N PHE A 14 21.73 -11.97 -7.90
CA PHE A 14 20.62 -12.83 -7.48
C PHE A 14 19.28 -12.48 -8.17
N GLY A 15 18.74 -13.40 -8.96
CA GLY A 15 17.39 -13.24 -9.56
C GLY A 15 17.26 -13.49 -11.07
N GLY A 16 18.34 -13.81 -11.78
CA GLY A 16 18.29 -14.11 -13.22
C GLY A 16 18.37 -12.85 -14.10
N PRO A 17 18.33 -13.00 -15.44
CA PRO A 17 18.34 -11.86 -16.34
C PRO A 17 17.03 -11.04 -16.19
N PRO A 18 17.09 -9.69 -16.26
CA PRO A 18 15.94 -8.83 -16.42
C PRO A 18 15.25 -9.14 -17.74
N GLU A 19 13.94 -9.29 -17.66
CA GLU A 19 13.07 -9.58 -18.79
C GLU A 19 12.11 -8.42 -18.99
N PRO A 20 11.71 -8.12 -20.24
CA PRO A 20 10.66 -7.14 -20.50
C PRO A 20 9.35 -7.58 -19.83
N TRP A 21 8.58 -6.63 -19.31
CA TRP A 21 7.26 -6.93 -18.75
C TRP A 21 6.35 -7.59 -19.79
N ASP A 22 5.53 -8.53 -19.33
CA ASP A 22 4.50 -9.11 -20.20
C ASP A 22 3.55 -8.01 -20.68
N HIS A 23 2.99 -8.19 -21.87
CA HIS A 23 2.08 -7.21 -22.47
C HIS A 23 0.94 -6.86 -21.50
N GLY A 24 0.84 -5.58 -21.14
CA GLY A 24 -0.19 -5.08 -20.23
C GLY A 24 0.15 -5.20 -18.73
N ALA A 25 0.99 -6.15 -18.33
CA ALA A 25 1.29 -6.42 -16.92
C ALA A 25 1.86 -5.20 -16.19
N GLN A 26 2.79 -4.47 -16.82
CA GLN A 26 3.35 -3.25 -16.25
C GLN A 26 2.27 -2.21 -15.94
N ARG A 27 1.30 -2.04 -16.85
CA ARG A 27 0.20 -1.08 -16.71
C ARG A 27 -0.80 -1.52 -15.65
N ASP A 28 -1.09 -2.81 -15.57
CA ASP A 28 -2.03 -3.36 -14.60
C ASP A 28 -1.46 -3.27 -13.17
N LEU A 29 -0.18 -3.58 -12.99
CA LEU A 29 0.52 -3.43 -11.71
C LEU A 29 0.61 -1.95 -11.29
N ASP A 30 0.89 -1.04 -12.23
CA ASP A 30 0.90 0.40 -11.95
C ASP A 30 -0.48 0.88 -11.49
N ARG A 31 -1.53 0.51 -12.24
CA ARG A 31 -2.92 0.86 -11.93
C ARG A 31 -3.32 0.34 -10.55
N LEU A 32 -2.96 -0.91 -10.23
CA LEU A 32 -3.28 -1.52 -8.94
C LEU A 32 -2.53 -0.82 -7.80
N SER A 33 -1.23 -0.55 -7.97
CA SER A 33 -0.42 0.16 -6.98
C SER A 33 -0.98 1.54 -6.68
N THR A 34 -1.42 2.24 -7.71
CA THR A 34 -2.01 3.59 -7.63
C THR A 34 -3.37 3.52 -6.94
N SER A 35 -4.22 2.55 -7.28
CA SER A 35 -5.52 2.35 -6.63
C SER A 35 -5.37 2.13 -5.12
N TYR A 36 -4.45 1.25 -4.69
CA TYR A 36 -4.22 1.00 -3.27
C TYR A 36 -3.63 2.22 -2.57
N PHE A 37 -2.71 2.94 -3.21
CA PHE A 37 -2.11 4.12 -2.61
C PHE A 37 -3.12 5.27 -2.44
N VAL A 38 -4.06 5.44 -3.38
CA VAL A 38 -5.15 6.42 -3.25
C VAL A 38 -6.09 6.06 -2.08
N ASP A 39 -6.47 4.78 -1.93
CA ASP A 39 -7.28 4.31 -0.77
C ASP A 39 -6.58 4.60 0.57
N ILE A 40 -5.26 4.42 0.62
CA ILE A 40 -4.43 4.76 1.77
C ILE A 40 -4.44 6.26 2.08
N LEU A 41 -4.26 7.11 1.05
CA LEU A 41 -4.29 8.58 1.21
C LEU A 41 -5.64 9.05 1.74
N GLU A 42 -6.73 8.53 1.18
CA GLU A 42 -8.08 8.86 1.62
C GLU A 42 -8.33 8.41 3.06
N SER A 43 -8.00 7.16 3.38
CA SER A 43 -8.17 6.61 4.73
C SER A 43 -7.37 7.39 5.77
N ARG A 44 -6.10 7.72 5.48
CA ARG A 44 -5.26 8.58 6.34
C ARG A 44 -5.92 9.93 6.58
N ARG A 45 -6.38 10.60 5.52
CA ARG A 45 -7.02 11.92 5.63
C ARG A 45 -8.23 11.87 6.56
N ILE A 46 -9.09 10.85 6.41
CA ILE A 46 -10.29 10.71 7.24
C ILE A 46 -9.92 10.41 8.70
N VAL A 47 -9.01 9.47 8.94
CA VAL A 47 -8.57 9.11 10.31
C VAL A 47 -7.93 10.28 11.02
N LEU A 48 -7.09 11.08 10.35
CA LEU A 48 -6.48 12.24 11.00
C LEU A 48 -7.49 13.37 11.24
N ALA A 49 -8.49 13.52 10.37
CA ALA A 49 -9.54 14.52 10.52
C ALA A 49 -10.50 14.22 11.69
N SER A 50 -10.58 12.97 12.16
CA SER A 50 -11.41 12.62 13.32
C SER A 50 -10.77 12.98 14.67
N GLY A 51 -9.58 13.60 14.68
CA GLY A 51 -8.86 13.95 15.90
C GLY A 51 -8.48 12.73 16.75
N PRO A 52 -7.77 11.73 16.19
CA PRO A 52 -7.41 10.52 16.92
C PRO A 52 -6.41 10.84 18.03
N ASP A 53 -6.32 9.95 19.01
CA ASP A 53 -5.27 10.04 20.03
C ASP A 53 -3.86 9.91 19.42
N ASP A 54 -2.84 10.24 20.21
CA ASP A 54 -1.45 10.24 19.77
C ASP A 54 -0.96 8.85 19.35
N ALA A 55 -1.44 7.78 19.98
CA ALA A 55 -1.01 6.42 19.66
C ALA A 55 -1.53 5.99 18.29
N VAL A 56 -2.79 6.25 17.99
CA VAL A 56 -3.40 6.02 16.69
C VAL A 56 -2.75 6.91 15.62
N ARG A 57 -2.49 8.18 15.93
CA ARG A 57 -1.80 9.09 15.01
C ARG A 57 -0.41 8.56 14.64
N ILE A 58 0.42 8.18 15.61
CA ILE A 58 1.75 7.61 15.36
C ILE A 58 1.63 6.36 14.50
N ARG A 59 0.67 5.49 14.83
CA ARG A 59 0.44 4.26 14.07
C ARG A 59 0.07 4.50 12.61
N VAL A 60 -0.77 5.51 12.35
CA VAL A 60 -1.15 5.91 10.98
C VAL A 60 0.05 6.44 10.21
N GLU A 61 0.89 7.26 10.84
CA GLU A 61 2.10 7.80 10.20
C GLU A 61 3.14 6.71 9.88
N GLU A 62 3.30 5.71 10.75
CA GLU A 62 4.15 4.55 10.48
C GLU A 62 3.65 3.78 9.24
N LEU A 63 2.35 3.45 9.22
CA LEU A 63 1.72 2.76 8.09
C LEU A 63 1.87 3.54 6.79
N PHE A 64 1.68 4.86 6.85
CA PHE A 64 1.81 5.74 5.70
C PHE A 64 3.25 5.86 5.20
N THR A 65 4.22 5.92 6.10
CA THR A 65 5.65 5.91 5.77
C THR A 65 6.03 4.62 5.05
N THR A 66 5.58 3.46 5.56
CA THR A 66 5.79 2.17 4.90
C THR A 66 5.12 2.11 3.52
N ALA A 67 3.87 2.57 3.41
CA ALA A 67 3.16 2.60 2.13
C ALA A 67 3.87 3.47 1.08
N THR A 68 4.34 4.65 1.48
CA THR A 68 5.09 5.56 0.59
C THR A 68 6.37 4.92 0.09
N ARG A 69 7.12 4.23 0.96
CA ARG A 69 8.31 3.47 0.56
C ARG A 69 7.95 2.40 -0.48
N HIS A 70 6.93 1.58 -0.21
CA HIS A 70 6.53 0.52 -1.13
C HIS A 70 6.03 1.06 -2.47
N LYS A 71 5.29 2.17 -2.48
CA LYS A 71 4.83 2.81 -3.72
C LYS A 71 6.02 3.26 -4.58
N HIS A 72 7.00 3.93 -4.01
CA HIS A 72 8.21 4.34 -4.75
C HIS A 72 9.00 3.13 -5.27
N GLU A 73 9.13 2.08 -4.46
CA GLU A 73 9.83 0.87 -4.87
C GLU A 73 9.14 0.17 -6.05
N ILE A 74 7.81 0.09 -6.05
CA ILE A 74 7.03 -0.43 -7.17
C ILE A 74 7.24 0.43 -8.42
N GLU A 75 7.06 1.74 -8.32
CA GLU A 75 7.22 2.67 -9.46
C GLU A 75 8.63 2.66 -10.04
N TYR A 76 9.64 2.49 -9.18
CA TYR A 76 11.02 2.35 -9.63
C TYR A 76 11.20 1.07 -10.45
N THR A 77 10.73 -0.07 -9.94
CA THR A 77 10.87 -1.35 -10.64
C THR A 77 10.05 -1.37 -11.94
N LEU A 78 8.84 -0.81 -11.96
CA LEU A 78 7.99 -0.77 -13.15
C LEU A 78 8.57 0.09 -14.29
N ARG A 79 9.48 1.05 -14.01
CA ARG A 79 10.12 1.88 -15.05
C ARG A 79 11.23 1.18 -15.83
N HIS A 80 11.65 0.00 -15.40
CA HIS A 80 12.81 -0.72 -15.95
C HIS A 80 12.44 -2.16 -16.28
N TRP A 81 13.28 -2.86 -17.05
CA TRP A 81 13.20 -4.32 -17.12
C TRP A 81 13.48 -4.89 -15.73
N ALA A 82 12.76 -5.93 -15.36
CA ALA A 82 12.79 -6.51 -14.03
C ALA A 82 13.18 -7.97 -14.09
N THR A 83 14.09 -8.36 -13.20
CA THR A 83 14.39 -9.77 -12.92
C THR A 83 13.16 -10.46 -12.30
N PRO A 84 13.02 -11.79 -12.43
CA PRO A 84 11.99 -12.57 -11.73
C PRO A 84 11.89 -12.26 -10.22
N VAL A 85 13.01 -12.04 -9.53
CA VAL A 85 13.02 -11.67 -8.11
C VAL A 85 12.46 -10.27 -7.87
N GLU A 86 12.79 -9.31 -8.73
CA GLU A 86 12.23 -7.96 -8.64
C GLU A 86 10.72 -7.95 -8.92
N ARG A 87 10.24 -8.80 -9.83
CA ARG A 87 8.81 -8.99 -10.08
C ARG A 87 8.10 -9.54 -8.84
N ALA A 88 8.63 -10.62 -8.25
CA ALA A 88 8.07 -11.17 -7.01
C ALA A 88 8.07 -10.14 -5.87
N ARG A 89 9.10 -9.29 -5.77
CA ARG A 89 9.13 -8.18 -4.80
C ARG A 89 8.05 -7.13 -5.08
N VAL A 90 7.78 -6.80 -6.34
CA VAL A 90 6.69 -5.87 -6.70
C VAL A 90 5.34 -6.43 -6.25
N GLU A 91 5.09 -7.72 -6.48
CA GLU A 91 3.86 -8.39 -6.05
C GLU A 91 3.71 -8.41 -4.52
N ASP A 92 4.79 -8.72 -3.79
CA ASP A 92 4.77 -8.67 -2.32
C ASP A 92 4.50 -7.25 -1.80
N ARG A 93 5.12 -6.24 -2.40
CA ARG A 93 4.89 -4.83 -2.06
C ARG A 93 3.47 -4.39 -2.36
N LEU A 94 2.88 -4.85 -3.48
CA LEU A 94 1.47 -4.63 -3.80
C LEU A 94 0.56 -5.26 -2.73
N GLY A 95 0.85 -6.49 -2.32
CA GLY A 95 0.16 -7.15 -1.21
C GLY A 95 0.29 -6.37 0.10
N SER A 96 1.46 -5.77 0.35
CA SER A 96 1.69 -4.93 1.52
C SER A 96 0.88 -3.63 1.46
N LEU A 97 0.78 -2.96 0.31
CA LEU A 97 -0.10 -1.81 0.12
C LEU A 97 -1.56 -2.17 0.39
N MET A 98 -2.05 -3.27 -0.17
CA MET A 98 -3.42 -3.76 0.08
C MET A 98 -3.69 -3.97 1.57
N ARG A 99 -2.78 -4.65 2.29
CA ARG A 99 -2.90 -4.90 3.74
C ARG A 99 -2.86 -3.61 4.55
N ILE A 100 -2.04 -2.64 4.16
CA ILE A 100 -2.00 -1.32 4.82
C ILE A 100 -3.33 -0.58 4.61
N GLY A 101 -3.85 -0.57 3.39
CA GLY A 101 -5.17 0.02 3.08
C GLY A 101 -6.29 -0.59 3.92
N LEU A 102 -6.34 -1.92 4.03
CA LEU A 102 -7.30 -2.62 4.90
C LEU A 102 -7.18 -2.19 6.36
N ARG A 103 -5.97 -2.18 6.93
CA ARG A 103 -5.74 -1.75 8.32
C ARG A 103 -6.18 -0.31 8.58
N LEU A 104 -5.95 0.60 7.62
CA LEU A 104 -6.39 1.99 7.76
C LEU A 104 -7.92 2.11 7.65
N ARG A 105 -8.55 1.31 6.80
CA ARG A 105 -10.02 1.23 6.73
C ARG A 105 -10.64 0.68 8.01
N ASP A 106 -10.01 -0.31 8.63
CA ASP A 106 -10.44 -0.87 9.91
C ASP A 106 -10.32 0.18 11.03
N LEU A 107 -9.18 0.89 11.11
CA LEU A 107 -9.01 2.01 12.05
C LEU A 107 -10.05 3.10 11.86
N ARG A 108 -10.33 3.47 10.60
CA ARG A 108 -11.40 4.40 10.25
C ARG A 108 -12.76 3.90 10.72
N GLY A 109 -13.07 2.62 10.50
CA GLY A 109 -14.32 1.99 10.95
C GLY A 109 -14.49 2.06 12.46
N SER A 110 -13.45 1.72 13.22
CA SER A 110 -13.48 1.76 14.69
C SER A 110 -13.65 3.17 15.24
N LEU A 111 -13.08 4.19 14.59
CA LEU A 111 -13.21 5.59 15.01
C LEU A 111 -14.57 6.21 14.66
N LEU A 112 -15.20 5.74 13.58
CA LEU A 112 -16.52 6.21 13.14
C LEU A 112 -17.68 5.46 13.79
N ALA A 113 -17.42 4.28 14.37
CA ALA A 113 -18.40 3.57 15.19
C ALA A 113 -18.64 4.38 16.48
N ALA A 114 -19.76 5.12 16.52
CA ALA A 114 -20.22 5.77 17.74
C ALA A 114 -20.36 4.71 18.85
N PRO A 115 -20.06 5.05 20.12
CA PRO A 115 -20.45 4.19 21.23
C PRO A 115 -21.97 4.01 21.16
N GLU A 116 -22.46 2.77 21.24
CA GLU A 116 -23.90 2.53 21.37
C GLU A 116 -24.45 3.42 22.50
N PRO A 117 -25.62 4.05 22.31
CA PRO A 117 -26.26 4.76 23.41
C PRO A 117 -26.42 3.76 24.55
N ALA A 118 -25.79 4.06 25.69
CA ALA A 118 -25.92 3.26 26.90
C ALA A 118 -27.42 2.99 27.13
N PRO A 119 -27.83 1.74 27.43
CA PRO A 119 -29.23 1.45 27.71
C PRO A 119 -29.68 2.39 28.82
N GLY A 120 -30.60 3.30 28.49
CA GLY A 120 -31.17 4.24 29.43
C GLY A 120 -31.77 3.49 30.62
N PRO A 121 -31.76 4.07 31.83
CA PRO A 121 -32.23 3.38 33.02
C PRO A 121 -33.66 2.86 32.80
N GLU A 122 -33.85 1.57 33.04
CA GLU A 122 -35.17 0.92 33.05
C GLU A 122 -36.15 1.77 33.87
N PRO A 123 -37.34 2.11 33.35
CA PRO A 123 -38.35 2.80 34.15
C PRO A 123 -38.79 1.84 35.27
N LEU A 124 -38.51 2.24 36.51
CA LEU A 124 -39.01 1.55 37.71
C LEU A 124 -40.54 1.37 37.59
N PRO A 125 -41.06 0.15 37.83
CA PRO A 125 -42.50 -0.08 37.79
C PRO A 125 -43.18 0.77 38.87
N ALA A 126 -44.21 1.51 38.45
CA ALA A 126 -45.05 2.28 39.37
C ALA A 126 -45.78 1.33 40.33
N ALA A 127 -45.71 1.67 41.62
CA ALA A 127 -46.31 0.93 42.74
C ALA A 127 -47.84 0.97 42.73
#